data_AF-A0A4P7BWT1-F1
#
_entry.id   AF-A0A4P7BWT1-F1
#
_cell.length_a   1.000
_cell.length_b   1.000
_cell.length_c   1.000
_cell.angle_alpha   90.00
_cell.angle_beta   90.00
_cell.angle_gamma   90.00
#
_symmetry.space_group_name_H-M   'P 1'
#
loop_
_entity.id
_entity.type
_entity.pdbx_description
1 polymer ?
#
loop_
_entity_poly.entity_id
_entity_poly.type
_entity_poly.pdbx_seq_one_letter_code
_entity_poly.pdbx_strand_id
1 'polypeptide(L)' 'MDNVYKGRLPQVKQQIIEMALNGSGIRETARVLEISPHTVLKELKKRVPS' A
#
# COMPACT_ATOMS: atom_id res chain seq x y z
N MET A 1 -0.83 -18.42 -2.39
CA MET A 1 -0.37 -17.69 -1.18
C MET A 1 0.64 -16.62 -1.63
N ASP A 2 0.21 -15.65 -2.44
CA ASP A 2 1.15 -14.88 -3.29
C ASP A 2 1.18 -13.37 -2.97
N ASN A 3 0.25 -12.89 -2.14
CA ASN A 3 0.07 -11.47 -1.85
C ASN A 3 1.07 -10.93 -0.80
N VAL A 4 1.74 -11.82 -0.05
CA VAL A 4 2.67 -11.44 1.02
C VAL A 4 4.00 -10.93 0.48
N TYR A 5 4.41 -11.39 -0.70
CA TYR A 5 5.69 -11.00 -1.31
C TYR A 5 5.57 -9.70 -2.11
N LYS A 6 4.46 -9.48 -2.82
CA LYS A 6 4.21 -8.26 -3.60
C LYS A 6 4.33 -7.01 -2.73
N GLY A 7 3.71 -7.00 -1.55
CA GLY A 7 3.75 -5.86 -0.62
C GLY A 7 5.14 -5.49 -0.07
N ARG A 8 6.16 -6.34 -0.24
CA ARG A 8 7.53 -6.06 0.22
C ARG A 8 8.38 -5.36 -0.84
N LEU A 9 7.94 -5.40 -2.10
CA LEU A 9 8.66 -4.80 -3.23
C LEU A 9 8.68 -3.28 -3.10
N PRO A 10 9.84 -2.61 -3.31
CA PRO A 10 9.94 -1.15 -3.31
C PRO A 10 8.93 -0.47 -4.23
N GLN A 11 8.66 -1.08 -5.40
CA GLN A 11 7.73 -0.59 -6.40
C GLN A 11 6.30 -0.55 -5.86
N VAL A 12 5.87 -1.61 -5.16
CA VAL A 12 4.52 -1.68 -4.57
C VAL A 12 4.38 -0.64 -3.44
N LYS A 13 5.43 -0.41 -2.66
CA LYS A 13 5.42 0.65 -1.63
C LYS A 13 5.27 2.05 -2.24
N GLN A 14 5.93 2.30 -3.37
CA GLN A 14 5.80 3.56 -4.07
C GLN A 14 4.40 3.76 -4.66
N GLN A 15 3.85 2.71 -5.29
CA GLN A 15 2.48 2.73 -5.81
C GLN A 15 1.43 2.96 -4.71
N ILE A 16 1.59 2.38 -3.52
CA ILE A 16 0.70 2.65 -2.37
C ILE A 16 0.63 4.15 -2.07
N ILE A 17 1.79 4.83 -2.08
CA ILE A 17 1.89 6.25 -1.76
C ILE A 17 1.29 7.10 -2.87
N GLU A 18 1.64 6.81 -4.13
CA GLU A 18 1.09 7.52 -5.29
C GLU A 18 -0.43 7.41 -5.34
N MET A 19 -0.99 6.22 -5.13
CA MET A 19 -2.43 6.01 -5.08
C MET A 19 -3.07 6.81 -3.93
N ALA A 20 -2.47 6.81 -2.74
CA ALA A 20 -2.98 7.60 -1.63
C ALA A 20 -2.92 9.12 -1.88
N LEU A 21 -1.85 9.62 -2.53
CA LEU A 21 -1.72 11.02 -2.94
C LEU A 21 -2.77 11.41 -3.99
N ASN A 22 -3.16 10.46 -4.84
CA ASN A 22 -4.25 10.63 -5.82
C ASN A 22 -5.65 10.45 -5.22
N GLY A 23 -5.77 10.31 -3.89
CA GLY A 23 -7.05 10.22 -3.19
C GLY A 23 -7.63 8.81 -3.05
N SER A 24 -6.91 7.77 -3.48
CA SER A 24 -7.37 6.39 -3.28
C SER A 24 -7.36 5.99 -1.80
N GLY A 25 -8.43 5.32 -1.38
CA GLY A 25 -8.56 4.82 -0.01
C GLY A 25 -7.79 3.51 0.22
N ILE A 26 -7.47 3.21 1.49
CA ILE A 26 -6.70 2.01 1.89
C ILE A 26 -7.24 0.71 1.28
N ARG A 27 -8.58 0.52 1.30
CA ARG A 27 -9.24 -0.69 0.80
C ARG A 27 -9.20 -0.81 -0.72
N GLU A 28 -9.31 0.32 -1.42
CA GLU A 28 -9.23 0.38 -2.88
C GLU A 28 -7.80 0.06 -3.34
N THR A 29 -6.80 0.72 -2.76
CA THR A 29 -5.39 0.46 -3.03
C THR A 29 -5.01 -0.99 -2.78
N ALA A 30 -5.50 -1.59 -1.69
CA ALA A 30 -5.28 -3.00 -1.38
C ALA A 30 -5.88 -3.93 -2.46
N ARG A 31 -7.06 -3.60 -2.99
CA ARG A 31 -7.71 -4.36 -4.05
C ARG A 31 -6.95 -4.25 -5.37
N VAL A 32 -6.54 -3.05 -5.76
CA VAL A 32 -5.83 -2.79 -7.03
C VAL A 32 -4.45 -3.45 -7.04
N LEU A 33 -3.73 -3.37 -5.92
CA LEU A 33 -2.37 -3.91 -5.80
C LEU A 33 -2.34 -5.38 -5.37
N GLU A 34 -3.50 -6.00 -5.14
CA GLU A 34 -3.64 -7.38 -4.65
C GLU A 34 -2.80 -7.65 -3.38
N ILE A 35 -2.86 -6.74 -2.42
CA ILE A 35 -2.14 -6.84 -1.13
C ILE A 35 -3.10 -6.67 0.04
N SER A 36 -2.64 -7.00 1.24
CA SER A 36 -3.46 -6.78 2.44
C SER A 36 -3.66 -5.28 2.71
N PRO A 37 -4.88 -4.83 3.07
CA PRO A 37 -5.13 -3.47 3.57
C PRO A 37 -4.23 -3.11 4.77
N HIS A 38 -3.81 -4.10 5.56
CA HIS A 38 -2.88 -3.89 6.66
C HIS A 38 -1.49 -3.46 6.17
N THR A 39 -1.03 -4.01 5.04
CA THR A 39 0.24 -3.61 4.40
C THR A 39 0.15 -2.16 3.94
N VAL A 40 -0.95 -1.77 3.29
CA VAL A 40 -1.20 -0.39 2.85
C VAL A 40 -1.14 0.57 4.04
N LEU A 41 -1.88 0.29 5.11
CA LEU A 41 -1.88 1.11 6.33
C LEU A 41 -0.49 1.23 6.95
N LYS A 42 0.26 0.12 7.04
CA LYS A 42 1.60 0.09 7.61
C LYS A 42 2.58 0.97 6.83
N GLU A 43 2.53 0.92 5.50
CA GLU A 43 3.41 1.73 4.66
C GLU A 43 3.05 3.22 4.70
N LEU A 44 1.75 3.56 4.75
CA LEU A 44 1.32 4.96 4.93
C LEU A 44 1.76 5.52 6.29
N LYS A 45 1.61 4.75 7.38
CA LYS A 45 2.06 5.16 8.72
C LYS A 45 3.58 5.38 8.83
N LYS A 46 4.40 4.70 8.02
CA LYS A 46 5.85 4.93 8.00
C LYS A 46 6.26 6.24 7.32
N ARG A 47 5.40 6.78 6.45
CA ARG A 47 5.68 7.96 5.62
C ARG A 47 5.14 9.25 6.24
N VAL A 48 4.09 9.16 7.05
CA VAL A 48 3.59 10.30 7.84
C VAL A 48 4.32 10.26 9.18
N PRO A 49 5.38 11.07 9.40
CA PRO A 49 5.93 11.24 10.74
C PRO A 49 4.83 11.81 11.64
N SER A 50 4.59 11.13 12.76
CA SER A 50 3.76 11.62 13.86
C SER A 50 4.43 12.79 14.57
#